data_AF-A0A524JUU5-F1
#
_entry.id   AF-A0A524JUU5-F1
#
_cell.length_a   1.000
_cell.length_b   1.000
_cell.length_c   1.000
_cell.angle_alpha   90.00
_cell.angle_beta   90.00
_cell.angle_gamma   90.00
#
_symmetry.space_group_name_H-M   'P 1'
#
loop_
_entity.id
_entity.type
_entity.pdbx_description
1 polymer ?
#
loop_
_entity_poly.entity_id
_entity_poly.type
_entity_poly.pdbx_seq_one_letter_code
_entity_poly.pdbx_strand_id
1 'polypeptide(L)'
;MKTSEQLISVIRDNLDTETIDWLLEKLEVILISDSAKDLYLTYTLIAAKVSARTDIVYQKDTEIIGYLKAQEANLHQIVRIFLLAKVLEEKPTYFTAKVANLIQVADTAELVTFLKFLVWLPNPKTFNQTAVEALRTNISQVFMAIALNNPYPEKFFTEQQWNQMYLKAAFMQLDLGAIIGVDERANEDLARIISDYAHERWAASRDIDPLFWRPVVKFLKGTLKEDMNRLLSSQNLLENKAGVLCCFRSEDLELRELMGQHPEIMNLVSNDRLTWENFKQ
;
A
#
# COMPACT_ATOMS: atom_id res chain seq x y z
N MET A 1 -9.99 2.77 -21.26
CA MET A 1 -8.69 3.02 -21.89
C MET A 1 -7.69 2.09 -21.25
N LYS A 2 -6.89 1.37 -22.05
CA LYS A 2 -5.91 0.40 -21.53
C LYS A 2 -4.82 1.14 -20.72
N THR A 3 -4.18 0.47 -19.76
CA THR A 3 -3.11 1.08 -18.95
C THR A 3 -1.96 1.54 -19.84
N SER A 4 -1.55 0.70 -20.81
CA SER A 4 -0.42 1.04 -21.69
C SER A 4 -0.68 2.28 -22.55
N GLU A 5 -1.93 2.52 -22.98
CA GLU A 5 -2.33 3.69 -23.79
C GLU A 5 -2.18 5.00 -23.01
N GLN A 6 -2.42 4.97 -21.70
CA GLN A 6 -2.25 6.17 -20.86
C GLN A 6 -0.77 6.44 -20.62
N LEU A 7 -0.01 5.39 -20.29
CA LEU A 7 1.41 5.51 -19.98
C LEU A 7 2.24 5.90 -21.20
N ILE A 8 1.92 5.43 -22.40
CA ILE A 8 2.67 5.82 -23.60
C ILE A 8 2.52 7.31 -23.92
N SER A 9 1.38 7.93 -23.58
CA SER A 9 1.21 9.38 -23.69
C SER A 9 2.21 10.11 -22.78
N VAL A 10 2.29 9.70 -21.52
CA VAL A 10 3.24 10.27 -20.54
C VAL A 10 4.68 10.06 -20.99
N ILE A 11 5.01 8.87 -21.51
CA ILE A 11 6.36 8.56 -22.01
C ILE A 11 6.74 9.48 -23.18
N ARG A 12 5.85 9.66 -24.16
CA ARG A 12 6.09 10.52 -25.33
C ARG A 12 6.29 11.99 -24.97
N ASP A 13 5.67 12.44 -23.90
CA ASP A 13 5.81 13.82 -23.42
C ASP A 13 7.12 14.06 -22.64
N ASN A 14 7.83 13.01 -22.23
CA ASN A 14 8.93 13.09 -21.27
C ASN A 14 10.26 12.45 -21.69
N LEU A 15 10.27 11.66 -22.77
CA LEU A 15 11.47 11.06 -23.35
C LEU A 15 11.82 11.68 -24.70
N ASP A 16 13.10 11.66 -25.04
CA ASP A 16 13.58 11.98 -26.38
C ASP A 16 13.17 10.90 -27.40
N THR A 17 13.15 11.27 -28.67
CA THR A 17 12.71 10.39 -29.77
C THR A 17 13.56 9.13 -29.88
N GLU A 18 14.88 9.20 -29.66
CA GLU A 18 15.78 8.04 -29.77
C GLU A 18 15.44 6.97 -28.71
N THR A 19 15.20 7.40 -27.46
CA THR A 19 14.82 6.48 -26.38
C THR A 19 13.43 5.88 -26.60
N ILE A 20 12.48 6.66 -27.14
CA ILE A 20 11.13 6.18 -27.49
C ILE A 20 11.21 5.12 -28.59
N ASP A 21 11.95 5.41 -29.67
CA ASP A 21 12.11 4.50 -30.80
C ASP A 21 12.76 3.19 -30.34
N TRP A 22 13.83 3.26 -29.54
CA TRP A 22 14.45 2.08 -28.92
C TRP A 22 13.45 1.23 -28.13
N LEU A 23 12.63 1.86 -27.28
CA LEU A 23 11.65 1.16 -26.46
C LEU A 23 10.58 0.47 -27.32
N LEU A 24 10.07 1.16 -28.33
CA LEU A 24 9.03 0.65 -29.22
C LEU A 24 9.57 -0.47 -30.12
N GLU A 25 10.79 -0.35 -30.66
CA GLU A 25 11.46 -1.41 -31.41
C GLU A 25 11.66 -2.66 -30.55
N LYS A 26 12.12 -2.50 -29.30
CA LYS A 26 12.27 -3.64 -28.37
C LYS A 26 10.94 -4.31 -28.06
N LEU A 27 9.91 -3.52 -27.81
CA LEU A 27 8.57 -4.03 -27.57
C LEU A 27 8.02 -4.80 -28.79
N GLU A 28 8.24 -4.29 -30.01
CA GLU A 28 7.85 -4.97 -31.24
C GLU A 28 8.55 -6.34 -31.36
N VAL A 29 9.87 -6.39 -31.15
CA VAL A 29 10.62 -7.66 -31.15
C VAL A 29 10.08 -8.63 -30.10
N ILE A 30 9.83 -8.16 -28.87
CA ILE A 30 9.28 -8.99 -27.79
C ILE A 30 7.93 -9.61 -28.20
N LEU A 31 7.04 -8.79 -28.80
CA LEU A 31 5.70 -9.21 -29.16
C LEU A 31 5.67 -10.10 -30.41
N ILE A 32 6.51 -9.85 -31.42
CA ILE A 32 6.54 -10.67 -32.65
C ILE A 32 7.14 -12.05 -32.36
N SER A 33 8.24 -12.08 -31.60
CA SER A 33 9.00 -13.31 -31.35
C SER A 33 8.58 -14.07 -30.09
N ASP A 34 7.65 -13.53 -29.30
CA ASP A 34 7.28 -14.04 -27.98
C ASP A 34 8.53 -14.26 -27.09
N SER A 35 9.46 -13.30 -27.10
CA SER A 35 10.75 -13.46 -26.42
C SER A 35 10.69 -13.00 -24.96
N ALA A 36 10.65 -13.97 -24.04
CA ALA A 36 10.81 -13.71 -22.61
C ALA A 36 12.21 -13.14 -22.29
N LYS A 37 13.23 -13.60 -23.02
CA LYS A 37 14.61 -13.13 -22.86
C LYS A 37 14.71 -11.63 -23.15
N ASP A 38 14.14 -11.18 -24.27
CA ASP A 38 14.18 -9.77 -24.65
C ASP A 38 13.32 -8.91 -23.72
N LEU A 39 12.20 -9.44 -23.21
CA LEU A 39 11.42 -8.76 -22.17
C LEU A 39 12.28 -8.50 -20.93
N TYR A 40 12.97 -9.52 -20.42
CA TYR A 40 13.73 -9.41 -19.17
C TYR A 40 14.91 -8.46 -19.36
N LEU A 41 15.65 -8.62 -20.47
CA LEU A 41 16.77 -7.76 -20.81
C LEU A 41 16.32 -6.30 -20.97
N THR A 42 15.21 -6.06 -21.69
CA THR A 42 14.68 -4.70 -21.89
C THR A 42 14.25 -4.08 -20.57
N TYR A 43 13.57 -4.83 -19.71
CA TYR A 43 13.13 -4.36 -18.40
C TYR A 43 14.28 -3.86 -17.51
N THR A 44 15.40 -4.58 -17.52
CA THR A 44 16.63 -4.18 -16.82
C THR A 44 17.36 -3.03 -17.51
N LEU A 45 17.47 -3.06 -18.84
CA LEU A 45 18.16 -2.01 -19.61
C LEU A 45 17.48 -0.63 -19.53
N ILE A 46 16.21 -0.55 -19.11
CA ILE A 46 15.53 0.74 -18.85
C ILE A 46 16.36 1.63 -17.92
N ALA A 47 17.00 1.07 -16.89
CA ALA A 47 17.80 1.85 -15.95
C ALA A 47 19.01 2.53 -16.62
N ALA A 48 19.53 1.94 -17.70
CA ALA A 48 20.66 2.48 -18.46
C ALA A 48 20.23 3.37 -19.64
N LYS A 49 18.99 3.23 -20.11
CA LYS A 49 18.46 3.93 -21.29
C LYS A 49 17.58 5.14 -20.97
N VAL A 50 17.01 5.18 -19.78
CA VAL A 50 16.08 6.23 -19.35
C VAL A 50 16.70 6.98 -18.17
N SER A 51 16.50 8.29 -18.07
CA SER A 51 16.87 9.06 -16.87
C SER A 51 15.89 8.80 -15.72
N ALA A 52 16.36 8.62 -14.49
CA ALA A 52 15.51 8.40 -13.30
C ALA A 52 14.79 9.68 -12.79
N ARG A 53 14.49 10.64 -13.66
CA ARG A 53 13.94 11.95 -13.29
C ARG A 53 12.51 11.84 -12.74
N THR A 54 12.15 12.78 -11.87
CA THR A 54 10.85 12.85 -11.17
C THR A 54 10.01 14.07 -11.57
N ASP A 55 10.59 15.01 -12.31
CA ASP A 55 9.91 16.17 -12.88
C ASP A 55 9.13 15.75 -14.14
N ILE A 56 8.04 15.00 -13.95
CA ILE A 56 7.24 14.43 -15.04
C ILE A 56 6.17 15.42 -15.48
N VAL A 57 6.08 15.66 -16.78
CA VAL A 57 5.01 16.41 -17.42
C VAL A 57 3.80 15.50 -17.65
N TYR A 58 2.64 15.87 -17.10
CA TYR A 58 1.38 15.17 -17.31
C TYR A 58 0.39 16.09 -18.04
N GLN A 59 0.03 15.77 -19.28
CA GLN A 59 -0.93 16.57 -20.07
C GLN A 59 -2.40 16.25 -19.76
N LYS A 60 -2.67 15.07 -19.24
CA LYS A 60 -4.02 14.59 -18.90
C LYS A 60 -4.09 14.28 -17.42
N ASP A 61 -5.28 14.40 -16.85
CA ASP A 61 -5.56 13.95 -15.50
C ASP A 61 -6.48 12.74 -15.58
N THR A 62 -5.92 11.56 -15.31
CA THR A 62 -6.64 10.29 -15.24
C THR A 62 -6.32 9.63 -13.90
N GLU A 63 -7.11 8.63 -13.50
CA GLU A 63 -6.92 7.95 -12.21
C GLU A 63 -5.50 7.37 -12.04
N ILE A 64 -4.94 6.76 -13.09
CA ILE A 64 -3.56 6.27 -13.05
C ILE A 64 -2.55 7.41 -12.95
N ILE A 65 -2.78 8.56 -13.60
CA ILE A 65 -1.89 9.72 -13.49
C ILE A 65 -1.95 10.32 -12.09
N GLY A 66 -3.14 10.41 -11.50
CA GLY A 66 -3.31 10.78 -10.08
C GLY A 66 -2.53 9.85 -9.16
N TYR A 67 -2.59 8.53 -9.43
CA TYR A 67 -1.84 7.54 -8.67
C TYR A 67 -0.31 7.66 -8.87
N LEU A 68 0.17 7.90 -10.09
CA LEU A 68 1.59 8.13 -10.38
C LEU A 68 2.12 9.35 -9.59
N LYS A 69 1.36 10.44 -9.55
CA LYS A 69 1.69 11.65 -8.77
C LYS A 69 1.75 11.34 -7.27
N ALA A 70 0.73 10.67 -6.73
CA ALA A 70 0.67 10.30 -5.31
C ALA A 70 1.81 9.35 -4.89
N GLN A 71 2.29 8.53 -5.82
CA GLN A 71 3.41 7.62 -5.61
C GLN A 71 4.79 8.23 -5.87
N GLU A 72 4.85 9.52 -6.27
CA GLU A 72 6.07 10.21 -6.70
C GLU A 72 6.84 9.40 -7.76
N ALA A 73 6.10 8.91 -8.77
CA ALA A 73 6.66 8.00 -9.76
C ALA A 73 7.76 8.67 -10.61
N ASN A 74 8.90 8.00 -10.75
CA ASN A 74 9.95 8.42 -11.68
C ASN A 74 9.79 7.80 -13.08
N LEU A 75 10.53 8.30 -14.07
CA LEU A 75 10.43 7.77 -15.45
C LEU A 75 10.82 6.29 -15.58
N HIS A 76 11.78 5.77 -14.78
CA HIS A 76 12.10 4.34 -14.80
C HIS A 76 10.87 3.50 -14.48
N GLN A 77 10.14 3.90 -13.43
CA GLN A 77 8.93 3.23 -12.99
C GLN A 77 7.84 3.28 -14.06
N ILE A 78 7.59 4.46 -14.62
CA ILE A 78 6.56 4.65 -15.66
C ILE A 78 6.86 3.79 -16.89
N VAL A 79 8.10 3.78 -17.38
CA VAL A 79 8.50 3.02 -18.57
C VAL A 79 8.46 1.51 -18.31
N ARG A 80 8.90 1.05 -17.13
CA ARG A 80 8.81 -0.35 -16.72
C ARG A 80 7.36 -0.84 -16.66
N ILE A 81 6.47 -0.07 -16.03
CA ILE A 81 5.06 -0.45 -15.93
C ILE A 81 4.36 -0.38 -17.29
N PHE A 82 4.73 0.57 -18.15
CA PHE A 82 4.27 0.57 -19.54
C PHE A 82 4.67 -0.72 -20.27
N LEU A 83 5.94 -1.13 -20.21
CA LEU A 83 6.43 -2.35 -20.84
C LEU A 83 5.65 -3.58 -20.37
N LEU A 84 5.50 -3.74 -19.06
CA LEU A 84 4.75 -4.86 -18.47
C LEU A 84 3.27 -4.83 -18.84
N ALA A 85 2.61 -3.68 -18.71
CA ALA A 85 1.21 -3.52 -19.07
C ALA A 85 0.97 -3.86 -20.55
N LYS A 86 1.83 -3.36 -21.44
CA LYS A 86 1.67 -3.56 -22.88
C LYS A 86 1.79 -5.03 -23.28
N VAL A 87 2.80 -5.77 -22.78
CA VAL A 87 2.92 -7.20 -23.10
C VAL A 87 1.77 -8.04 -22.52
N LEU A 88 1.28 -7.67 -21.33
CA LEU A 88 0.14 -8.34 -20.69
C LEU A 88 -1.20 -8.03 -21.38
N GLU A 89 -1.37 -6.83 -21.94
CA GLU A 89 -2.57 -6.45 -22.70
C GLU A 89 -2.63 -7.07 -24.09
N GLU A 90 -1.49 -7.28 -24.74
CA GLU A 90 -1.42 -7.83 -26.10
C GLU A 90 -1.45 -9.36 -26.11
N LYS A 91 -0.67 -10.00 -25.22
CA LYS A 91 -0.50 -11.46 -25.19
C LYS A 91 -0.54 -12.02 -23.76
N PRO A 92 -1.68 -11.89 -23.05
CA PRO A 92 -1.79 -12.28 -21.64
C PRO A 92 -1.45 -13.76 -21.39
N THR A 93 -1.91 -14.67 -22.26
CA THR A 93 -1.68 -16.12 -22.12
C THR A 93 -0.20 -16.48 -22.08
N TYR A 94 0.63 -15.77 -22.86
CA TYR A 94 2.06 -16.03 -22.90
C TYR A 94 2.81 -15.28 -21.80
N PHE A 95 2.59 -13.96 -21.70
CA PHE A 95 3.45 -13.11 -20.86
C PHE A 95 3.13 -13.14 -19.37
N THR A 96 1.94 -13.57 -18.94
CA THR A 96 1.61 -13.58 -17.50
C THR A 96 2.60 -14.40 -16.69
N ALA A 97 2.91 -15.62 -17.13
CA ALA A 97 3.91 -16.47 -16.47
C ALA A 97 5.33 -15.91 -16.61
N LYS A 98 5.65 -15.21 -17.71
CA LYS A 98 6.98 -14.62 -17.92
C LYS A 98 7.20 -13.40 -17.03
N VAL A 99 6.20 -12.55 -16.85
CA VAL A 99 6.25 -11.44 -15.91
C VAL A 99 6.40 -11.97 -14.48
N ALA A 100 5.64 -13.00 -14.08
CA ALA A 100 5.80 -13.60 -12.76
C ALA A 100 7.24 -14.11 -12.51
N ASN A 101 7.83 -14.79 -13.50
CA ASN A 101 9.20 -15.29 -13.43
C ASN A 101 10.24 -14.15 -13.41
N LEU A 102 10.04 -13.09 -14.20
CA LEU A 102 10.93 -11.91 -14.21
C LEU A 102 11.04 -11.30 -12.82
N ILE A 103 9.91 -11.11 -12.15
CA ILE A 103 9.87 -10.44 -10.85
C ILE A 103 10.51 -11.27 -9.73
N GLN A 104 10.59 -12.59 -9.86
CA GLN A 104 11.31 -13.45 -8.90
C GLN A 104 12.84 -13.22 -8.91
N VAL A 105 13.39 -12.75 -10.02
CA VAL A 105 14.83 -12.48 -10.19
C VAL A 105 15.16 -10.99 -10.34
N ALA A 106 14.14 -10.14 -10.21
CA ALA A 106 14.25 -8.70 -10.31
C ALA A 106 15.14 -8.13 -9.20
N ASP A 107 15.87 -7.07 -9.51
CA ASP A 107 16.54 -6.29 -8.47
C ASP A 107 15.54 -5.58 -7.53
N THR A 108 16.05 -4.93 -6.48
CA THR A 108 15.18 -4.26 -5.50
C THR A 108 14.37 -3.11 -6.13
N ALA A 109 14.96 -2.31 -7.02
CA ALA A 109 14.29 -1.18 -7.65
C ALA A 109 13.21 -1.64 -8.63
N GLU A 110 13.49 -2.71 -9.36
CA GLU A 110 12.59 -3.40 -10.27
C GLU A 110 11.40 -4.04 -9.55
N LEU A 111 11.64 -4.75 -8.44
CA LEU A 111 10.59 -5.35 -7.63
C LEU A 111 9.72 -4.28 -6.95
N VAL A 112 10.34 -3.23 -6.40
CA VAL A 112 9.61 -2.08 -5.83
C VAL A 112 8.73 -1.43 -6.88
N THR A 113 9.24 -1.22 -8.10
CA THR A 113 8.46 -0.68 -9.23
C THR A 113 7.22 -1.55 -9.48
N PHE A 114 7.42 -2.86 -9.63
CA PHE A 114 6.33 -3.79 -9.88
C PHE A 114 5.27 -3.75 -8.77
N LEU A 115 5.67 -3.82 -7.50
CA LEU A 115 4.75 -3.85 -6.37
C LEU A 115 3.96 -2.54 -6.20
N LYS A 116 4.62 -1.38 -6.32
CA LYS A 116 3.97 -0.06 -6.19
C LYS A 116 2.83 0.12 -7.20
N PHE A 117 2.98 -0.41 -8.42
CA PHE A 117 2.03 -0.22 -9.52
C PHE A 117 1.29 -1.49 -9.92
N LEU A 118 1.40 -2.57 -9.15
CA LEU A 118 0.80 -3.87 -9.46
C LEU A 118 -0.71 -3.76 -9.74
N VAL A 119 -1.43 -2.95 -8.96
CA VAL A 119 -2.88 -2.73 -9.13
C VAL A 119 -3.28 -2.22 -10.52
N TRP A 120 -2.35 -1.59 -11.25
CA TRP A 120 -2.56 -1.02 -12.58
C TRP A 120 -2.19 -1.98 -13.72
N LEU A 121 -1.58 -3.12 -13.43
CA LEU A 121 -1.31 -4.15 -14.43
C LEU A 121 -2.58 -4.91 -14.81
N PRO A 122 -2.69 -5.43 -16.04
CA PRO A 122 -3.81 -6.27 -16.45
C PRO A 122 -3.94 -7.51 -15.56
N ASN A 123 -5.16 -7.83 -15.12
CA ASN A 123 -5.46 -8.96 -14.25
C ASN A 123 -4.54 -9.06 -13.02
N PRO A 124 -4.48 -8.01 -12.18
CA PRO A 124 -3.46 -7.87 -11.14
C PRO A 124 -3.55 -8.98 -10.08
N LYS A 125 -4.76 -9.54 -9.85
CA LYS A 125 -5.01 -10.69 -8.97
C LYS A 125 -4.13 -11.91 -9.29
N THR A 126 -3.73 -12.11 -10.55
CA THR A 126 -2.89 -13.24 -10.97
C THR A 126 -1.52 -13.23 -10.30
N PHE A 127 -1.04 -12.07 -9.86
CA PHE A 127 0.25 -11.91 -9.19
C PHE A 127 0.13 -11.85 -7.65
N ASN A 128 -0.98 -12.33 -7.07
CA ASN A 128 -1.19 -12.35 -5.62
C ASN A 128 -0.07 -13.07 -4.88
N GLN A 129 0.43 -14.18 -5.41
CA GLN A 129 1.54 -14.90 -4.79
C GLN A 129 2.79 -14.00 -4.65
N THR A 130 3.17 -13.28 -5.69
CA THR A 130 4.32 -12.35 -5.67
C THR A 130 4.12 -11.23 -4.64
N ALA A 131 2.90 -10.67 -4.56
CA ALA A 131 2.58 -9.63 -3.58
C ALA A 131 2.65 -10.16 -2.12
N VAL A 132 2.21 -11.40 -1.89
CA VAL A 132 2.27 -12.04 -0.57
C VAL A 132 3.70 -12.42 -0.19
N GLU A 133 4.51 -12.87 -1.14
CA GLU A 133 5.94 -13.14 -0.94
C GLU A 133 6.69 -11.86 -0.53
N ALA A 134 6.32 -10.70 -1.09
CA ALA A 134 6.88 -9.41 -0.68
C ALA A 134 6.60 -9.08 0.80
N LEU A 135 5.56 -9.65 1.43
CA LEU A 135 5.34 -9.48 2.88
C LEU A 135 6.38 -10.22 3.72
N ARG A 136 7.07 -11.22 3.19
CA ARG A 136 8.05 -12.04 3.93
C ARG A 136 9.48 -11.50 3.84
N THR A 137 9.72 -10.48 3.01
CA THR A 137 11.05 -9.87 2.84
C THR A 137 11.54 -9.13 4.09
N ASN A 138 12.85 -9.08 4.30
CA ASN A 138 13.49 -8.16 5.27
C ASN A 138 13.90 -6.83 4.64
N ILE A 139 13.71 -6.65 3.33
CA ILE A 139 14.04 -5.41 2.62
C ILE A 139 12.89 -4.41 2.83
N SER A 140 13.11 -3.41 3.69
CA SER A 140 12.09 -2.43 4.08
C SER A 140 11.39 -1.78 2.88
N GLN A 141 12.14 -1.35 1.86
CA GLN A 141 11.57 -0.71 0.66
C GLN A 141 10.61 -1.62 -0.11
N VAL A 142 10.88 -2.92 -0.19
CA VAL A 142 10.01 -3.91 -0.86
C VAL A 142 8.71 -4.10 -0.09
N PHE A 143 8.79 -4.18 1.23
CA PHE A 143 7.61 -4.27 2.09
C PHE A 143 6.75 -3.00 1.98
N MET A 144 7.37 -1.82 2.09
CA MET A 144 6.67 -0.54 2.00
C MET A 144 5.98 -0.36 0.63
N ALA A 145 6.60 -0.82 -0.46
CA ALA A 145 6.06 -0.72 -1.81
C ALA A 145 4.69 -1.41 -1.97
N ILE A 146 4.46 -2.50 -1.25
CA ILE A 146 3.17 -3.22 -1.29
C ILE A 146 2.21 -2.77 -0.18
N ALA A 147 2.71 -2.36 0.98
CA ALA A 147 1.88 -2.09 2.16
C ALA A 147 1.39 -0.65 2.29
N LEU A 148 2.19 0.34 1.84
CA LEU A 148 1.91 1.77 2.07
C LEU A 148 1.47 2.47 0.78
N ASN A 149 0.47 3.34 0.91
CA ASN A 149 -0.15 4.12 -0.18
C ASN A 149 -0.62 3.26 -1.37
N ASN A 150 -0.80 1.96 -1.16
CA ASN A 150 -1.06 0.98 -2.21
C ASN A 150 -2.44 0.35 -2.00
N PRO A 151 -3.38 0.46 -2.95
CA PRO A 151 -4.72 -0.10 -2.82
C PRO A 151 -4.77 -1.61 -3.15
N TYR A 152 -3.65 -2.22 -3.55
CA TYR A 152 -3.61 -3.64 -3.91
C TYR A 152 -3.99 -4.57 -2.74
N PRO A 153 -3.40 -4.45 -1.53
CA PRO A 153 -3.73 -5.32 -0.40
C PRO A 153 -5.22 -5.31 -0.05
N GLU A 154 -5.82 -4.11 0.01
CA GLU A 154 -7.25 -3.92 0.30
C GLU A 154 -8.14 -4.66 -0.71
N LYS A 155 -7.77 -4.69 -1.99
CA LYS A 155 -8.58 -5.31 -3.03
C LYS A 155 -8.38 -6.82 -3.15
N PHE A 156 -7.17 -7.33 -2.89
CA PHE A 156 -6.79 -8.69 -3.30
C PHE A 156 -6.28 -9.60 -2.20
N PHE A 157 -5.86 -9.10 -1.05
CA PHE A 157 -5.40 -9.97 0.03
C PHE A 157 -6.58 -10.67 0.71
N THR A 158 -6.36 -11.90 1.15
CA THR A 158 -7.26 -12.55 2.13
C THR A 158 -7.16 -11.85 3.48
N GLU A 159 -8.09 -12.12 4.40
CA GLU A 159 -8.03 -11.59 5.77
C GLU A 159 -6.72 -11.96 6.46
N GLN A 160 -6.28 -13.22 6.35
CA GLN A 160 -5.02 -13.66 6.93
C GLN A 160 -3.81 -12.88 6.38
N GLN A 161 -3.74 -12.68 5.06
CA GLN A 161 -2.64 -11.95 4.41
C GLN A 161 -2.64 -10.47 4.82
N TRP A 162 -3.84 -9.87 4.90
CA TRP A 162 -4.03 -8.51 5.38
C TRP A 162 -3.59 -8.35 6.84
N ASN A 163 -4.01 -9.25 7.72
CA ASN A 163 -3.66 -9.20 9.15
C ASN A 163 -2.13 -9.32 9.33
N GLN A 164 -1.48 -10.24 8.60
CA GLN A 164 -0.03 -10.37 8.63
C GLN A 164 0.69 -9.11 8.14
N MET A 165 0.20 -8.49 7.06
CA MET A 165 0.76 -7.23 6.55
C MET A 165 0.63 -6.12 7.60
N TYR A 166 -0.56 -5.92 8.16
CA TYR A 166 -0.82 -4.84 9.12
C TYR A 166 0.07 -4.99 10.38
N LEU A 167 0.13 -6.20 10.94
CA LEU A 167 0.98 -6.48 12.12
C LEU A 167 2.46 -6.28 11.82
N LYS A 168 2.92 -6.70 10.64
CA LYS A 168 4.31 -6.49 10.25
C LYS A 168 4.63 -5.01 10.05
N ALA A 169 3.72 -4.23 9.47
CA ALA A 169 3.89 -2.79 9.32
C ALA A 169 4.02 -2.10 10.69
N ALA A 170 3.19 -2.50 11.66
CA ALA A 170 3.26 -2.00 13.03
C ALA A 170 4.56 -2.42 13.73
N PHE A 171 4.98 -3.67 13.60
CA PHE A 171 6.25 -4.16 14.14
C PHE A 171 7.46 -3.41 13.56
N MET A 172 7.41 -3.09 12.27
CA MET A 172 8.42 -2.29 11.58
C MET A 172 8.32 -0.79 11.89
N GLN A 173 7.35 -0.36 12.71
CA GLN A 173 7.10 1.04 13.07
C GLN A 173 6.90 1.95 11.85
N LEU A 174 6.23 1.43 10.83
CA LEU A 174 5.86 2.20 9.64
C LEU A 174 4.65 3.10 9.94
N ASP A 175 4.41 4.06 9.05
CA ASP A 175 3.23 4.90 9.18
C ASP A 175 1.96 4.13 8.82
N LEU A 176 1.26 3.65 9.84
CA LEU A 176 0.00 2.92 9.70
C LEU A 176 -1.11 3.77 9.05
N GLY A 177 -1.01 5.10 9.13
CA GLY A 177 -1.95 6.01 8.46
C GLY A 177 -1.86 5.94 6.93
N ALA A 178 -0.72 5.52 6.38
CA ALA A 178 -0.53 5.35 4.95
C ALA A 178 -1.06 4.00 4.43
N ILE A 179 -1.59 3.11 5.28
CA ILE A 179 -2.21 1.86 4.83
C ILE A 179 -3.64 2.19 4.37
N ILE A 180 -3.93 1.93 3.10
CA ILE A 180 -5.24 2.21 2.50
C ILE A 180 -6.24 1.11 2.87
N GLY A 181 -7.46 1.49 3.28
CA GLY A 181 -8.58 0.57 3.47
C GLY A 181 -8.64 -0.11 4.85
N VAL A 182 -8.02 0.48 5.87
CA VAL A 182 -7.95 -0.11 7.22
C VAL A 182 -9.33 -0.30 7.84
N ASP A 183 -10.25 0.64 7.66
CA ASP A 183 -11.58 0.58 8.27
C ASP A 183 -12.48 -0.46 7.58
N GLU A 184 -12.31 -0.63 6.27
CA GLU A 184 -13.00 -1.59 5.42
C GLU A 184 -12.52 -3.03 5.68
N ARG A 185 -11.22 -3.19 5.91
CA ARG A 185 -10.56 -4.50 6.10
C ARG A 185 -10.42 -4.90 7.57
N ALA A 186 -10.88 -4.06 8.49
CA ALA A 186 -11.00 -4.38 9.90
C ALA A 186 -11.84 -5.66 10.10
N ASN A 187 -11.31 -6.60 10.89
CA ASN A 187 -11.94 -7.88 11.18
C ASN A 187 -11.68 -8.30 12.64
N GLU A 188 -12.52 -9.20 13.15
CA GLU A 188 -12.49 -9.63 14.56
C GLU A 188 -11.16 -10.29 14.94
N ASP A 189 -10.60 -11.10 14.04
CA ASP A 189 -9.29 -11.73 14.24
C ASP A 189 -8.17 -10.68 14.35
N LEU A 190 -8.16 -9.66 13.49
CA LEU A 190 -7.19 -8.57 13.57
C LEU A 190 -7.31 -7.80 14.88
N ALA A 191 -8.54 -7.50 15.31
CA ALA A 191 -8.79 -6.79 16.56
C ALA A 191 -8.27 -7.58 17.77
N ARG A 192 -8.50 -8.91 17.79
CA ARG A 192 -7.93 -9.80 18.82
C ARG A 192 -6.40 -9.80 18.79
N ILE A 193 -5.77 -9.95 17.62
CA ILE A 193 -4.30 -9.97 17.54
C ILE A 193 -3.70 -8.62 17.97
N ILE A 194 -4.37 -7.50 17.68
CA ILE A 194 -3.97 -6.17 18.15
C ILE A 194 -4.00 -6.10 19.68
N SER A 195 -5.05 -6.60 20.32
CA SER A 195 -5.17 -6.70 21.78
C SER A 195 -4.03 -7.54 22.39
N ASP A 196 -3.81 -8.74 21.85
CA ASP A 196 -2.74 -9.65 22.31
C ASP A 196 -1.36 -8.99 22.20
N TYR A 197 -1.07 -8.37 21.04
CA TYR A 197 0.17 -7.62 20.83
C TYR A 197 0.32 -6.46 21.81
N ALA A 198 -0.77 -5.74 22.09
CA ALA A 198 -0.74 -4.64 23.03
C ALA A 198 -0.40 -5.10 24.45
N HIS A 199 -0.98 -6.21 24.89
CA HIS A 199 -0.69 -6.81 26.19
C HIS A 199 0.78 -7.25 26.30
N GLU A 200 1.33 -7.86 25.25
CA GLU A 200 2.75 -8.22 25.18
C GLU A 200 3.67 -6.99 25.32
N ARG A 201 3.34 -5.90 24.61
CA ARG A 201 4.11 -4.64 24.66
C ARG A 201 4.02 -3.98 26.03
N TRP A 202 2.82 -3.89 26.59
CA TRP A 202 2.57 -3.32 27.90
C TRP A 202 3.25 -4.10 29.02
N ALA A 203 3.22 -5.43 28.98
CA ALA A 203 3.94 -6.28 29.93
C ALA A 203 5.46 -6.04 29.87
N ALA A 204 5.98 -5.68 28.69
CA ALA A 204 7.37 -5.32 28.48
C ALA A 204 7.68 -3.83 28.73
N SER A 205 6.72 -3.03 29.21
CA SER A 205 6.85 -1.57 29.38
C SER A 205 7.29 -0.85 28.10
N ARG A 206 6.74 -1.27 26.95
CA ARG A 206 7.02 -0.67 25.65
C ARG A 206 5.78 0.01 25.09
N ASP A 207 6.00 1.15 24.44
CA ASP A 207 4.94 1.91 23.77
C ASP A 207 4.39 1.21 22.52
N ILE A 208 3.20 1.62 22.12
CA ILE A 208 2.47 1.17 20.94
C ILE A 208 2.07 2.42 20.16
N ASP A 209 2.22 2.42 18.82
CA ASP A 209 1.65 3.51 17.99
C ASP A 209 0.13 3.53 18.19
N PRO A 210 -0.47 4.62 18.67
CA PRO A 210 -1.91 4.66 18.92
C PRO A 210 -2.78 4.45 17.68
N LEU A 211 -2.25 4.69 16.46
CA LEU A 211 -2.93 4.31 15.21
C LEU A 211 -3.15 2.80 15.08
N PHE A 212 -2.39 1.98 15.80
CA PHE A 212 -2.51 0.53 15.78
C PHE A 212 -3.91 0.05 16.15
N TRP A 213 -4.65 0.83 16.95
CA TRP A 213 -6.01 0.56 17.40
C TRP A 213 -7.11 0.86 16.36
N ARG A 214 -6.81 1.52 15.24
CA ARG A 214 -7.81 1.88 14.21
C ARG A 214 -8.74 0.72 13.79
N PRO A 215 -8.26 -0.51 13.53
CA PRO A 215 -9.12 -1.62 13.11
C PRO A 215 -10.08 -2.13 14.21
N VAL A 216 -9.88 -1.74 15.47
CA VAL A 216 -10.60 -2.29 16.63
C VAL A 216 -12.01 -1.70 16.79
N VAL A 217 -12.27 -0.54 16.18
CA VAL A 217 -13.49 0.29 16.37
C VAL A 217 -14.80 -0.53 16.35
N LYS A 218 -14.91 -1.54 15.48
CA LYS A 218 -16.15 -2.33 15.27
C LYS A 218 -16.28 -3.55 16.20
N PHE A 219 -15.27 -3.84 17.03
CA PHE A 219 -15.13 -5.12 17.74
C PHE A 219 -14.97 -4.97 19.26
N LEU A 220 -15.38 -3.83 19.84
CA LEU A 220 -15.22 -3.49 21.26
C LEU A 220 -16.03 -4.39 22.22
N LYS A 221 -15.55 -5.60 22.47
CA LYS A 221 -16.13 -6.60 23.38
C LYS A 221 -15.05 -7.28 24.21
N GLY A 222 -15.41 -7.78 25.39
CA GLY A 222 -14.49 -8.51 26.27
C GLY A 222 -13.25 -7.69 26.61
N THR A 223 -12.07 -8.30 26.44
CA THR A 223 -10.75 -7.70 26.71
C THR A 223 -10.53 -6.37 26.00
N LEU A 224 -11.07 -6.19 24.79
CA LEU A 224 -10.95 -4.93 24.05
C LEU A 224 -11.60 -3.75 24.77
N LYS A 225 -12.62 -3.95 25.61
CA LYS A 225 -13.18 -2.86 26.43
C LYS A 225 -12.22 -2.45 27.54
N GLU A 226 -11.58 -3.42 28.17
CA GLU A 226 -10.56 -3.19 29.20
C GLU A 226 -9.35 -2.44 28.60
N ASP A 227 -8.98 -2.79 27.37
CA ASP A 227 -7.94 -2.08 26.61
C ASP A 227 -8.31 -0.61 26.39
N MET A 228 -9.56 -0.33 25.99
CA MET A 228 -10.02 1.05 25.82
C MET A 228 -10.02 1.82 27.13
N ASN A 229 -10.42 1.20 28.25
CA ASN A 229 -10.34 1.82 29.56
C ASN A 229 -8.89 2.21 29.91
N ARG A 230 -7.94 1.33 29.62
CA ARG A 230 -6.51 1.63 29.80
C ARG A 230 -6.06 2.81 28.93
N LEU A 231 -6.42 2.82 27.65
CA LEU A 231 -6.07 3.91 26.74
C LEU A 231 -6.65 5.26 27.20
N LEU A 232 -7.91 5.27 27.63
CA LEU A 232 -8.59 6.47 28.13
C LEU A 232 -8.05 6.94 29.49
N SER A 233 -7.50 6.04 30.30
CA SER A 233 -6.90 6.38 31.60
C SER A 233 -5.42 6.74 31.50
N SER A 234 -4.86 6.79 30.29
CA SER A 234 -3.43 7.00 30.08
C SER A 234 -3.01 8.45 30.33
N GLN A 235 -1.75 8.63 30.75
CA GLN A 235 -1.12 9.95 30.77
C GLN A 235 -0.71 10.41 29.37
N ASN A 236 -0.68 9.51 28.38
CA ASN A 236 -0.36 9.82 27.00
C ASN A 236 -1.60 10.34 26.26
N LEU A 237 -1.56 11.61 25.84
CA LEU A 237 -2.65 12.25 25.11
C LEU A 237 -2.99 11.53 23.80
N LEU A 238 -2.01 10.93 23.11
CA LEU A 238 -2.27 10.20 21.88
C LEU A 238 -3.03 8.88 22.15
N GLU A 239 -2.75 8.20 23.26
CA GLU A 239 -3.52 7.02 23.67
C GLU A 239 -4.96 7.41 24.01
N ASN A 240 -5.16 8.51 24.74
CA ASN A 240 -6.49 9.06 25.03
C ASN A 240 -7.26 9.38 23.74
N LYS A 241 -6.61 10.04 22.76
CA LYS A 241 -7.20 10.32 21.44
C LYS A 241 -7.63 9.04 20.71
N ALA A 242 -6.77 8.01 20.68
CA ALA A 242 -7.10 6.73 20.05
C ALA A 242 -8.26 6.03 20.77
N GLY A 243 -8.25 6.01 22.10
CA GLY A 243 -9.33 5.46 22.92
C GLY A 243 -10.67 6.14 22.61
N VAL A 244 -10.70 7.48 22.57
CA VAL A 244 -11.92 8.23 22.22
C VAL A 244 -12.37 7.91 20.79
N LEU A 245 -11.47 7.88 19.80
CA LEU A 245 -11.82 7.54 18.42
C LEU A 245 -12.41 6.12 18.28
N CYS A 246 -11.84 5.14 18.98
CA CYS A 246 -12.37 3.79 19.02
C CYS A 246 -13.77 3.75 19.64
N CYS A 247 -13.96 4.44 20.76
CA CYS A 247 -15.20 4.38 21.53
C CYS A 247 -16.30 5.33 21.04
N PHE A 248 -16.00 6.32 20.19
CA PHE A 248 -16.92 7.43 19.87
C PHE A 248 -18.29 6.97 19.36
N ARG A 249 -18.31 5.91 18.53
CA ARG A 249 -19.55 5.33 17.97
C ARG A 249 -20.09 4.15 18.79
N SER A 250 -19.50 3.85 19.94
CA SER A 250 -19.95 2.77 20.81
C SER A 250 -21.29 3.12 21.46
N GLU A 251 -22.17 2.12 21.56
CA GLU A 251 -23.42 2.20 22.32
C GLU A 251 -23.25 1.75 23.77
N ASP A 252 -22.05 1.29 24.14
CA ASP A 252 -21.74 0.85 25.48
C ASP A 252 -21.73 2.02 26.48
N LEU A 253 -22.52 1.88 27.56
CA LEU A 253 -22.69 2.93 28.57
C LEU A 253 -21.40 3.22 29.34
N GLU A 254 -20.62 2.18 29.68
CA GLU A 254 -19.38 2.31 30.45
C GLU A 254 -18.32 3.06 29.64
N LEU A 255 -18.16 2.70 28.36
CA LEU A 255 -17.24 3.41 27.46
C LEU A 255 -17.66 4.86 27.23
N ARG A 256 -18.97 5.15 27.17
CA ARG A 256 -19.47 6.54 27.07
C ARG A 256 -19.16 7.37 28.30
N GLU A 257 -19.31 6.79 29.50
CA GLU A 257 -18.98 7.46 30.76
C GLU A 257 -17.48 7.76 30.84
N LEU A 258 -16.63 6.79 30.47
CA LEU A 258 -15.17 6.98 30.44
C LEU A 258 -14.73 8.05 29.43
N MET A 259 -15.31 8.08 28.24
CA MET A 259 -15.05 9.17 27.28
C MET A 259 -15.47 10.54 27.83
N GLY A 260 -16.47 10.59 28.72
CA GLY A 260 -16.90 11.79 29.45
C GLY A 260 -15.78 12.50 30.22
N GLN A 261 -14.69 11.80 30.54
CA GLN A 261 -13.50 12.35 31.18
C GLN A 261 -12.63 13.19 30.22
N HIS A 262 -12.87 13.08 28.90
CA HIS A 262 -12.12 13.74 27.84
C HIS A 262 -13.01 14.65 26.96
N PRO A 263 -13.70 15.66 27.54
CA PRO A 263 -14.68 16.47 26.82
C PRO A 263 -14.09 17.25 25.64
N GLU A 264 -12.83 17.70 25.76
CA GLU A 264 -12.14 18.40 24.68
C GLU A 264 -11.88 17.49 23.47
N ILE A 265 -11.41 16.26 23.71
CA ILE A 265 -11.15 15.27 22.65
C ILE A 265 -12.47 14.87 21.98
N MET A 266 -13.51 14.60 22.77
CA MET A 266 -14.84 14.28 22.23
C MET A 266 -15.37 15.40 21.34
N ASN A 267 -15.18 16.66 21.72
CA ASN A 267 -15.59 17.81 20.91
C ASN A 267 -14.78 17.92 19.61
N LEU A 268 -13.52 17.50 19.59
CA LEU A 268 -12.75 17.44 18.35
C LEU A 268 -13.26 16.34 17.42
N VAL A 269 -13.55 15.15 17.96
CA VAL A 269 -14.08 14.02 17.17
C VAL A 269 -15.48 14.31 16.64
N SER A 270 -16.37 14.91 17.44
CA SER A 270 -17.74 15.22 17.02
C SER A 270 -17.86 16.30 15.94
N ASN A 271 -16.84 17.16 15.80
CA ASN A 271 -16.75 18.18 14.77
C ASN A 271 -15.81 17.79 13.61
N ASP A 272 -15.48 16.50 13.47
CA ASP A 272 -14.56 15.96 12.45
C ASP A 272 -13.17 16.65 12.42
N ARG A 273 -12.77 17.28 13.53
CA ARG A 273 -11.45 17.92 13.69
C ARG A 273 -10.38 16.93 14.12
N LEU A 274 -10.79 15.80 14.72
CA LEU A 274 -9.92 14.65 15.00
C LEU A 274 -10.53 13.40 14.36
N THR A 275 -9.80 12.79 13.44
CA THR A 275 -10.13 11.54 12.74
C THR A 275 -8.89 10.65 12.67
N TRP A 276 -9.05 9.41 12.21
CA TRP A 276 -7.89 8.53 11.96
C TRP A 276 -6.96 9.07 10.87
N GLU A 277 -7.48 9.85 9.90
CA GLU A 277 -6.71 10.39 8.76
C GLU A 277 -5.82 11.57 9.15
N ASN A 278 -6.23 12.38 10.14
CA ASN A 278 -5.45 13.52 10.64
C ASN A 278 -4.88 13.30 12.05
N PHE A 279 -4.83 12.05 12.50
CA PHE A 279 -4.50 11.68 13.88
C PHE A 279 -3.15 12.21 14.38
N LYS A 280 -2.13 12.22 13.51
CA LYS A 280 -0.76 12.64 13.80
C LYS A 280 -0.48 14.13 13.50
N GLN A 281 -1.48 14.88 13.02
CA GLN A 281 -1.36 16.30 12.67
C GLN A 281 -1.57 17.22 13.87
#